data_AF-A0A923HJM9-F1
#
_entry.id   AF-A0A923HJM9-F1
#
_cell.length_a   1.000
_cell.length_b   1.000
_cell.length_c   1.000
_cell.angle_alpha   90.00
_cell.angle_beta   90.00
_cell.angle_gamma   90.00
#
_symmetry.space_group_name_H-M   'P 1'
#
loop_
_entity.id
_entity.type
_entity.pdbx_description
1 polymer ?
#
loop_
_entity_poly.entity_id
_entity_poly.type
_entity_poly.pdbx_seq_one_letter_code
_entity_poly.pdbx_strand_id
1 'polypeptide(L)'
;MSRTFVWDKKGVIFRAEEHLPWAKSHTQMPTIDVSCKDELQVFFSARDQNSRSQIGRFSVDKNNLQKIISVQGQPVLGLGTLGSFDDCGVMPTAVLTHQGTKYLYYIGWNVRNTIPYHNSIGLAISEDDGASYRRLFNGPVMDRSHDEPFFCATACIQIENGIWRNWYLSCTEWRMVNGKAEPRYHLKYAESDDGIHWRRYGQVAIDFKDDEEGAVARASVLKRGNTYQMWFCYRKLVNYSSDRNASYRIGYAESTDGIQWLRMDEMAGIALSEEGWDSFMQAYPDVFSHLDQTYMLYNGNGFGQTGIGIARLCHLSNSECP
;
A
#
# COMPACT_ATOMS: atom_id res chain seq x y z
N MET A 1 -9.29 -28.99 5.96
CA MET A 1 -10.10 -27.81 6.32
C MET A 1 -9.28 -26.58 5.96
N SER A 2 -9.64 -25.86 4.90
CA SER A 2 -9.01 -24.56 4.67
C SER A 2 -9.67 -23.54 5.60
N ARG A 3 -8.85 -22.85 6.39
CA ARG A 3 -9.27 -21.74 7.23
C ARG A 3 -9.31 -20.49 6.37
N THR A 4 -10.36 -19.69 6.46
CA THR A 4 -10.48 -18.46 5.67
C THR A 4 -10.99 -17.32 6.55
N PHE A 5 -10.43 -16.13 6.38
CA PHE A 5 -10.94 -14.94 7.06
C PHE A 5 -12.34 -14.59 6.53
N VAL A 6 -13.22 -14.10 7.40
CA VAL A 6 -14.53 -13.58 7.00
C VAL A 6 -14.56 -12.08 7.24
N TRP A 7 -14.67 -11.32 6.16
CA TRP A 7 -14.71 -9.87 6.17
C TRP A 7 -16.12 -9.32 5.95
N ASP A 8 -16.52 -8.40 6.82
CA ASP A 8 -17.75 -7.62 6.70
C ASP A 8 -17.41 -6.28 6.02
N LYS A 9 -17.65 -6.23 4.70
CA LYS A 9 -17.38 -5.06 3.85
C LYS A 9 -18.38 -3.96 4.15
N LYS A 10 -17.88 -2.78 4.51
CA LYS A 10 -18.70 -1.59 4.81
C LYS A 10 -18.90 -0.66 3.62
N GLY A 11 -18.29 -0.98 2.49
CA GLY A 11 -18.38 -0.20 1.25
C GLY A 11 -17.38 0.95 1.21
N VAL A 12 -17.63 1.89 0.30
CA VAL A 12 -16.77 3.06 0.06
C VAL A 12 -16.95 4.08 1.18
N ILE A 13 -15.84 4.55 1.73
CA ILE A 13 -15.81 5.59 2.75
C ILE A 13 -15.28 6.92 2.22
N PHE A 14 -14.53 6.94 1.11
CA PHE A 14 -13.94 8.19 0.62
C PHE A 14 -13.63 8.15 -0.89
N ARG A 15 -13.94 9.27 -1.57
CA ARG A 15 -13.51 9.59 -2.95
C ARG A 15 -13.02 11.03 -3.02
N ALA A 16 -11.75 11.22 -3.34
CA ALA A 16 -11.08 12.52 -3.28
C ALA A 16 -11.74 13.57 -4.20
N GLU A 17 -12.18 13.18 -5.40
CA GLU A 17 -12.82 14.05 -6.38
C GLU A 17 -14.15 14.65 -5.91
N GLU A 18 -14.83 14.02 -4.94
CA GLU A 18 -16.07 14.52 -4.34
C GLU A 18 -15.80 15.65 -3.33
N HIS A 19 -14.56 15.81 -2.88
CA HIS A 19 -14.21 16.71 -1.77
C HIS A 19 -13.12 17.73 -2.11
N LEU A 20 -12.26 17.47 -3.10
CA LEU A 20 -11.00 18.19 -3.29
C LEU A 20 -10.86 18.72 -4.72
N PRO A 21 -10.84 20.05 -4.93
CA PRO A 21 -10.75 20.64 -6.28
C PRO A 21 -9.51 20.23 -7.07
N TRP A 22 -8.40 19.92 -6.40
CA TRP A 22 -7.14 19.50 -7.02
C TRP A 22 -7.15 18.01 -7.42
N ALA A 23 -8.01 17.19 -6.82
CA ALA A 23 -8.14 15.77 -7.12
C ALA A 23 -9.12 15.59 -8.29
N LYS A 24 -8.60 15.12 -9.44
CA LYS A 24 -9.40 14.89 -10.64
C LYS A 24 -9.82 13.45 -10.82
N SER A 25 -9.03 12.51 -10.33
CA SER A 25 -9.38 11.10 -10.38
C SER A 25 -8.55 10.28 -9.40
N HIS A 26 -9.06 9.09 -9.11
CA HIS A 26 -8.46 8.11 -8.23
C HIS A 26 -8.29 8.59 -6.78
N THR A 27 -8.42 7.64 -5.87
CA THR A 27 -8.12 7.81 -4.45
C THR A 27 -7.36 6.55 -4.03
N GLN A 28 -6.06 6.51 -4.26
CA GLN A 28 -5.22 5.30 -4.25
C GLN A 28 -4.41 5.19 -2.95
N MET A 29 -3.94 3.98 -2.63
CA MET A 29 -2.99 3.71 -1.56
C MET A 29 -3.44 4.24 -0.19
N PRO A 30 -4.62 3.81 0.32
CA PRO A 30 -4.99 4.15 1.69
C PRO A 30 -3.86 3.72 2.64
N THR A 31 -3.47 4.64 3.52
CA THR A 31 -2.45 4.41 4.53
C THR A 31 -2.92 5.03 5.84
N ILE A 32 -3.25 4.20 6.82
CA ILE A 32 -3.83 4.58 8.10
C ILE A 32 -2.75 4.94 9.12
N ASP A 33 -2.91 6.08 9.79
CA ASP A 33 -2.22 6.41 11.04
C ASP A 33 -3.20 6.24 12.21
N VAL A 34 -2.93 5.22 13.03
CA VAL A 34 -3.71 4.89 14.23
C VAL A 34 -3.20 5.58 15.51
N SER A 35 -2.13 6.39 15.41
CA SER A 35 -1.48 6.98 16.59
C SER A 35 -2.13 8.27 17.09
N CYS A 36 -3.07 8.84 16.34
CA CYS A 36 -3.81 10.04 16.73
C CYS A 36 -4.88 9.72 17.80
N LYS A 37 -4.97 10.57 18.85
CA LYS A 37 -5.77 10.29 20.07
C LYS A 37 -7.28 10.43 19.88
N ASP A 38 -7.71 11.39 19.07
CA ASP A 38 -9.11 11.80 18.98
C ASP A 38 -9.80 11.29 17.70
N GLU A 39 -9.04 11.16 16.62
CA GLU A 39 -9.48 10.71 15.31
C GLU A 39 -8.39 9.85 14.67
N LEU A 40 -8.75 8.98 13.72
CA LEU A 40 -7.74 8.28 12.91
C LEU A 40 -7.53 9.02 11.59
N GLN A 41 -6.31 9.01 11.09
CA GLN A 41 -5.94 9.72 9.88
C GLN A 41 -5.69 8.75 8.73
N VAL A 42 -6.30 8.99 7.58
CA VAL A 42 -6.08 8.20 6.36
C VAL A 42 -5.39 9.06 5.33
N PHE A 43 -4.16 8.70 5.00
CA PHE A 43 -3.45 9.24 3.85
C PHE A 43 -3.88 8.49 2.60
N PHE A 44 -3.92 9.19 1.48
CA PHE A 44 -4.21 8.62 0.18
C PHE A 44 -3.47 9.42 -0.89
N SER A 45 -3.46 8.89 -2.11
CA SER A 45 -3.04 9.66 -3.29
C SER A 45 -4.19 9.90 -4.26
N ALA A 46 -4.30 11.12 -4.77
CA ALA A 46 -5.20 11.42 -5.88
C ALA A 46 -4.42 12.06 -7.03
N ARG A 47 -4.95 11.89 -8.25
CA ARG A 47 -4.33 12.41 -9.47
C ARG A 47 -4.88 13.78 -9.81
N ASP A 48 -3.99 14.69 -10.21
CA ASP A 48 -4.35 15.99 -10.75
C ASP A 48 -4.78 15.91 -12.22
N GLN A 49 -5.07 17.06 -12.83
CA GLN A 49 -5.48 17.17 -14.25
C GLN A 49 -4.43 16.67 -15.25
N ASN A 50 -3.17 16.56 -14.83
CA ASN A 50 -2.06 16.07 -15.64
C ASN A 50 -1.73 14.60 -15.33
N SER A 51 -2.61 13.90 -14.61
CA SER A 51 -2.40 12.52 -14.13
C SER A 51 -1.21 12.34 -13.19
N ARG A 52 -0.75 13.42 -12.53
CA ARG A 52 0.31 13.37 -11.51
C ARG A 52 -0.30 13.13 -10.14
N SER A 53 0.32 12.28 -9.34
CA SER A 53 -0.25 11.87 -8.05
C SER A 53 0.26 12.76 -6.91
N GLN A 54 -0.62 13.16 -6.00
CA GLN A 54 -0.27 13.96 -4.80
C GLN A 54 -0.87 13.32 -3.56
N ILE A 55 -0.25 13.50 -2.39
CA ILE A 55 -0.74 12.91 -1.13
C ILE A 55 -1.75 13.85 -0.49
N GLY A 56 -2.96 13.35 -0.26
CA GLY A 56 -3.97 13.99 0.58
C GLY A 56 -4.20 13.24 1.88
N ARG A 57 -5.02 13.81 2.77
CA ARG A 57 -5.45 13.16 4.01
C ARG A 57 -6.88 13.55 4.37
N PHE A 58 -7.60 12.60 4.95
CA PHE A 58 -8.84 12.85 5.68
C PHE A 58 -8.79 12.16 7.05
N SER A 59 -9.64 12.59 7.97
CA SER A 59 -9.77 12.00 9.29
C SER A 59 -11.12 11.32 9.48
N VAL A 60 -11.15 10.24 10.24
CA VAL A 60 -12.36 9.49 10.58
C VAL A 60 -12.55 9.38 12.08
N ASP A 61 -13.81 9.30 12.49
CA ASP A 61 -14.20 9.11 13.89
C ASP A 61 -13.70 7.76 14.41
N LYS A 62 -12.93 7.78 15.50
CA LYS A 62 -12.34 6.57 16.08
C LYS A 62 -13.38 5.54 16.53
N ASN A 63 -14.62 5.94 16.79
CA ASN A 63 -15.70 5.03 17.17
C ASN A 63 -16.58 4.64 15.98
N ASN A 64 -16.46 5.34 14.85
CA ASN A 64 -17.14 5.02 13.61
C ASN A 64 -16.26 5.38 12.40
N LEU A 65 -15.48 4.42 11.92
CA LEU A 65 -14.50 4.61 10.85
C LEU A 65 -15.11 4.96 9.48
N GLN A 66 -16.44 4.90 9.32
CA GLN A 66 -17.14 5.36 8.11
C GLN A 66 -17.51 6.84 8.18
N LYS A 67 -17.42 7.47 9.36
CA LYS A 67 -17.76 8.88 9.56
C LYS A 67 -16.51 9.72 9.39
N ILE A 68 -16.44 10.45 8.28
CA ILE A 68 -15.40 11.45 8.03
C ILE A 68 -15.61 12.63 8.98
N ILE A 69 -14.55 13.02 9.70
CA ILE A 69 -14.53 14.20 10.56
C ILE A 69 -14.05 15.42 9.79
N SER A 70 -12.97 15.27 9.03
CA SER A 70 -12.34 16.37 8.31
C SER A 70 -11.63 15.87 7.05
N VAL A 71 -11.48 16.76 6.07
CA VAL A 71 -10.72 16.50 4.84
C VAL A 71 -9.74 17.66 4.65
N GLN A 72 -8.46 17.37 4.48
CA GLN A 72 -7.45 18.39 4.26
C GLN A 72 -7.54 18.94 2.83
N GLY A 73 -7.91 20.21 2.69
CA GLY A 73 -8.20 20.84 1.40
C GLY A 73 -7.00 20.93 0.44
N GLN A 74 -5.78 20.98 0.97
CA GLN A 74 -4.54 21.01 0.19
C GLN A 74 -3.77 19.70 0.33
N PRO A 75 -2.95 19.30 -0.67
CA PRO A 75 -2.07 18.15 -0.53
C PRO A 75 -1.19 18.26 0.73
N VAL A 76 -1.08 17.16 1.47
CA VAL A 76 -0.10 16.98 2.55
C VAL A 76 1.31 17.00 1.99
N LEU A 77 1.51 16.32 0.85
CA LEU A 77 2.76 16.30 0.12
C LEU A 77 2.46 16.45 -1.37
N GLY A 78 2.91 17.57 -1.94
CA GLY A 78 2.84 17.85 -3.38
C GLY A 78 4.04 17.26 -4.13
N LEU A 79 4.23 17.69 -5.37
CA LEU A 79 5.33 17.23 -6.23
C LEU A 79 6.70 17.67 -5.72
N GLY A 80 7.71 16.88 -6.06
CA GLY A 80 9.11 17.26 -5.87
C GLY A 80 9.55 18.38 -6.81
N THR A 81 10.77 18.88 -6.59
CA THR A 81 11.39 19.83 -7.52
C THR A 81 11.71 19.16 -8.85
N LEU A 82 11.62 19.88 -9.96
CA LEU A 82 11.90 19.32 -11.29
C LEU A 82 13.21 18.51 -11.32
N GLY A 83 13.13 17.26 -11.77
CA GLY A 83 14.26 16.32 -11.83
C GLY A 83 14.51 15.51 -10.55
N SER A 84 13.80 15.77 -9.45
CA SER A 84 13.82 14.86 -8.28
C SER A 84 13.05 13.58 -8.59
N PHE A 85 13.29 12.52 -7.80
CA PHE A 85 12.68 11.19 -7.99
C PHE A 85 11.15 11.16 -7.87
N ASP A 86 10.56 12.24 -7.38
CA ASP A 86 9.14 12.38 -7.03
C ASP A 86 8.48 13.60 -7.70
N ASP A 87 9.02 14.06 -8.83
CA ASP A 87 8.54 15.23 -9.56
C ASP A 87 7.29 14.96 -10.43
N CYS A 88 7.01 13.69 -10.78
CA CYS A 88 5.80 13.30 -11.52
C CYS A 88 4.70 12.78 -10.60
N GLY A 89 5.03 12.43 -9.37
CA GLY A 89 4.03 12.24 -8.33
C GLY A 89 4.55 11.55 -7.08
N VAL A 90 3.69 11.57 -6.06
CA VAL A 90 3.89 10.99 -4.75
C VAL A 90 2.68 10.16 -4.33
N MET A 91 2.92 9.04 -3.65
CA MET A 91 1.87 8.17 -3.08
C MET A 91 2.27 7.68 -1.68
N PRO A 92 1.41 7.72 -0.65
CA PRO A 92 1.77 7.22 0.66
C PRO A 92 1.91 5.70 0.64
N THR A 93 2.71 5.14 1.54
CA THR A 93 2.80 3.67 1.68
C THR A 93 2.98 3.17 3.10
N ALA A 94 3.58 3.97 4.00
CA ALA A 94 3.63 3.63 5.42
C ALA A 94 3.65 4.90 6.25
N VAL A 95 2.99 4.87 7.40
CA VAL A 95 3.05 5.91 8.40
C VAL A 95 3.24 5.28 9.78
N LEU A 96 4.15 5.85 10.56
CA LEU A 96 4.39 5.41 11.94
C LEU A 96 4.98 6.54 12.79
N THR A 97 4.81 6.43 14.10
CA THR A 97 5.40 7.37 15.07
C THR A 97 6.56 6.69 15.79
N HIS A 98 7.72 7.34 15.82
CA HIS A 98 8.89 6.88 16.57
C HIS A 98 9.54 8.07 17.27
N GLN A 99 9.75 7.96 18.59
CA GLN A 99 10.38 8.99 19.43
C GLN A 99 9.79 10.40 19.27
N GLY A 100 8.46 10.49 19.10
CA GLY A 100 7.75 11.78 18.94
C GLY A 100 7.73 12.35 17.53
N THR A 101 8.43 11.73 16.57
CA THR A 101 8.38 12.10 15.15
C THR A 101 7.47 11.15 14.39
N LYS A 102 6.59 11.68 13.56
CA LYS A 102 5.81 10.89 12.59
C LYS A 102 6.61 10.77 11.30
N TYR A 103 6.78 9.55 10.84
CA TYR A 103 7.45 9.20 9.59
C TYR A 103 6.38 8.81 8.57
N LEU A 104 6.39 9.46 7.41
CA LEU A 104 5.57 9.14 6.26
C LEU A 104 6.50 8.67 5.13
N TYR A 105 6.55 7.35 4.93
CA TYR A 105 7.21 6.76 3.78
C TYR A 105 6.27 6.88 2.58
N TYR A 106 6.82 7.27 1.44
CA TYR A 106 6.05 7.51 0.23
C TYR A 106 6.79 7.00 -1.00
N ILE A 107 6.04 6.62 -2.03
CA ILE A 107 6.56 6.34 -3.36
C ILE A 107 6.68 7.67 -4.08
N GLY A 108 7.88 8.00 -4.54
CA GLY A 108 8.12 9.02 -5.56
C GLY A 108 8.22 8.36 -6.92
N TRP A 109 7.67 8.98 -7.96
CA TRP A 109 7.80 8.45 -9.32
C TRP A 109 8.09 9.50 -10.38
N ASN A 110 8.77 9.05 -11.44
CA ASN A 110 9.04 9.79 -12.67
C ASN A 110 8.48 9.03 -13.88
N VAL A 111 8.10 9.75 -14.92
CA VAL A 111 7.93 9.16 -16.26
C VAL A 111 9.27 8.78 -16.87
N ARG A 112 9.30 7.77 -17.73
CA ARG A 112 10.50 7.36 -18.48
C ARG A 112 10.17 7.24 -19.97
N ASN A 113 11.20 7.27 -20.80
CA ASN A 113 11.02 7.20 -22.26
C ASN A 113 10.77 5.75 -22.74
N THR A 114 11.50 4.77 -22.18
CA THR A 114 11.47 3.37 -22.63
C THR A 114 10.52 2.48 -21.84
N ILE A 115 10.08 2.94 -20.67
CA ILE A 115 9.14 2.29 -19.76
C ILE A 115 8.18 3.38 -19.23
N PRO A 116 6.97 3.05 -18.77
CA PRO A 116 6.00 4.07 -18.40
C PRO A 116 6.39 4.89 -17.16
N TYR A 117 7.10 4.28 -16.21
CA TYR A 117 7.47 4.95 -14.95
C TYR A 117 8.69 4.31 -14.28
N HIS A 118 9.28 5.05 -13.35
CA HIS A 118 10.28 4.60 -12.39
C HIS A 118 9.85 5.05 -11.00
N ASN A 119 9.89 4.15 -10.01
CA ASN A 119 9.54 4.43 -8.63
C ASN A 119 10.75 4.35 -7.70
N SER A 120 10.73 5.15 -6.64
CA SER A 120 11.67 5.07 -5.51
C SER A 120 10.91 5.36 -4.21
N ILE A 121 11.46 5.01 -3.05
CA ILE A 121 10.84 5.29 -1.75
C ILE A 121 11.51 6.52 -1.15
N GLY A 122 10.71 7.55 -0.89
CA GLY A 122 11.06 8.76 -0.16
C GLY A 122 10.61 8.71 1.29
N LEU A 123 11.08 9.69 2.06
CA LEU A 123 10.71 9.86 3.46
C LEU A 123 10.34 11.31 3.74
N ALA A 124 9.15 11.51 4.29
CA ALA A 124 8.71 12.77 4.86
C ALA A 124 8.53 12.59 6.38
N ILE A 125 8.69 13.68 7.12
CA ILE A 125 8.52 13.69 8.58
C ILE A 125 7.60 14.81 9.01
N SER A 126 6.94 14.58 10.14
CA SER A 126 6.20 15.58 10.90
C SER A 126 6.70 15.59 12.34
N GLU A 127 7.02 16.78 12.83
CA GLU A 127 7.51 17.07 14.18
C GLU A 127 6.45 17.85 15.00
N ASP A 128 5.27 18.06 14.41
CA ASP A 128 4.13 18.84 14.94
C ASP A 128 2.86 17.96 15.03
N ASP A 129 3.03 16.70 15.43
CA ASP A 129 1.97 15.70 15.61
C ASP A 129 1.07 15.50 14.37
N GLY A 130 1.66 15.60 13.19
CA GLY A 130 0.99 15.37 11.92
C GLY A 130 0.29 16.63 11.38
N ALA A 131 0.43 17.80 11.99
CA ALA A 131 -0.17 19.02 11.45
C ALA A 131 0.44 19.39 10.09
N SER A 132 1.75 19.23 9.93
CA SER A 132 2.45 19.43 8.65
C SER A 132 3.51 18.36 8.40
N TYR A 133 3.77 18.08 7.13
CA TYR A 133 4.82 17.15 6.70
C TYR A 133 5.80 17.86 5.78
N ARG A 134 7.09 17.58 5.97
CA ARG A 134 8.15 17.99 5.06
C ARG A 134 8.94 16.79 4.60
N ARG A 135 9.45 16.82 3.37
CA ARG A 135 10.45 15.85 2.92
C ARG A 135 11.65 15.91 3.85
N LEU A 136 12.16 14.76 4.25
CA LEU A 136 13.41 14.69 5.00
C LEU A 136 14.61 14.94 4.07
N PHE A 137 14.52 14.45 2.83
CA PHE A 137 15.55 14.58 1.80
C PHE A 137 14.94 14.92 0.44
N ASN A 138 15.73 15.56 -0.43
CA ASN A 138 15.36 15.77 -1.84
C ASN A 138 15.51 14.50 -2.69
N GLY A 139 16.28 13.52 -2.20
CA GLY A 139 16.47 12.20 -2.82
C GLY A 139 15.71 11.10 -2.07
N PRO A 140 15.58 9.91 -2.68
CA PRO A 140 14.92 8.78 -2.03
C PRO A 140 15.80 8.15 -0.95
N VAL A 141 15.17 7.54 0.04
CA VAL A 141 15.84 6.68 1.04
C VAL A 141 16.04 5.26 0.52
N MET A 142 15.27 4.84 -0.48
CA MET A 142 15.49 3.59 -1.22
C MET A 142 15.24 3.79 -2.71
N ASP A 143 16.25 3.50 -3.54
CA ASP A 143 16.15 3.43 -5.00
C ASP A 143 16.77 2.10 -5.52
N ARG A 144 16.91 1.92 -6.83
CA ARG A 144 17.69 0.84 -7.43
C ARG A 144 19.11 0.78 -6.90
N SER A 145 19.66 -0.42 -6.81
CA SER A 145 21.04 -0.70 -6.44
C SER A 145 21.75 -1.50 -7.54
N HIS A 146 23.02 -1.87 -7.31
CA HIS A 146 23.73 -2.76 -8.22
C HIS A 146 23.14 -4.18 -8.25
N ASP A 147 22.54 -4.64 -7.14
CA ASP A 147 21.88 -5.95 -7.03
C ASP A 147 20.39 -5.92 -7.43
N GLU A 148 19.74 -4.77 -7.25
CA GLU A 148 18.32 -4.55 -7.57
C GLU A 148 18.21 -3.39 -8.58
N PRO A 149 18.48 -3.64 -9.88
CA PRO A 149 18.71 -2.56 -10.85
C PRO A 149 17.42 -1.89 -11.36
N PHE A 150 16.26 -2.48 -11.09
CA PHE A 150 14.95 -1.92 -11.41
C PHE A 150 14.37 -1.15 -10.22
N PHE A 151 13.16 -0.62 -10.39
CA PHE A 151 12.55 0.22 -9.38
C PHE A 151 12.21 -0.54 -8.09
N CYS A 152 12.15 0.19 -6.98
CA CYS A 152 11.52 -0.28 -5.74
C CYS A 152 10.37 0.65 -5.35
N ALA A 153 9.35 0.12 -4.70
CA ALA A 153 8.18 0.87 -4.28
C ALA A 153 7.57 0.25 -3.03
N THR A 154 6.37 0.69 -2.65
CA THR A 154 5.56 0.31 -1.47
C THR A 154 6.37 -0.24 -0.29
N ALA A 155 6.49 0.52 0.80
CA ALA A 155 7.08 0.04 2.04
C ALA A 155 6.00 -0.41 3.03
N CYS A 156 6.33 -1.38 3.89
CA CYS A 156 5.56 -1.71 5.09
C CYS A 156 6.55 -1.75 6.25
N ILE A 157 6.48 -0.75 7.12
CA ILE A 157 7.49 -0.51 8.16
C ILE A 157 6.97 -0.93 9.52
N GLN A 158 7.77 -1.70 10.25
CA GLN A 158 7.56 -1.97 11.67
C GLN A 158 8.88 -1.80 12.42
N ILE A 159 8.81 -1.39 13.68
CA ILE A 159 9.98 -1.27 14.56
C ILE A 159 9.86 -2.33 15.64
N GLU A 160 10.85 -3.22 15.73
CA GLU A 160 10.87 -4.29 16.71
C GLU A 160 12.27 -4.47 17.27
N ASN A 161 12.39 -4.46 18.61
CA ASN A 161 13.67 -4.58 19.32
C ASN A 161 14.73 -3.58 18.83
N GLY A 162 14.30 -2.37 18.47
CA GLY A 162 15.18 -1.31 17.96
C GLY A 162 15.53 -1.44 16.47
N ILE A 163 15.08 -2.49 15.77
CA ILE A 163 15.32 -2.69 14.35
C ILE A 163 14.10 -2.25 13.55
N TRP A 164 14.32 -1.42 12.55
CA TRP A 164 13.33 -1.06 11.55
C TRP A 164 13.29 -2.16 10.49
N ARG A 165 12.13 -2.78 10.34
CA ARG A 165 11.85 -3.83 9.36
C ARG A 165 11.03 -3.26 8.22
N ASN A 166 11.35 -3.66 6.99
CA ASN A 166 10.61 -3.25 5.80
C ASN A 166 10.31 -4.42 4.87
N TRP A 167 9.03 -4.64 4.57
CA TRP A 167 8.60 -5.48 3.46
C TRP A 167 8.26 -4.58 2.27
N TYR A 168 9.13 -4.56 1.27
CA TYR A 168 9.08 -3.61 0.17
C TYR A 168 8.90 -4.28 -1.18
N LEU A 169 8.32 -3.56 -2.14
CA LEU A 169 8.23 -4.02 -3.53
C LEU A 169 9.58 -3.85 -4.21
N SER A 170 10.07 -4.95 -4.80
CA SER A 170 11.27 -4.98 -5.64
C SER A 170 10.90 -5.43 -7.06
N CYS A 171 11.18 -4.60 -8.05
CA CYS A 171 10.99 -4.94 -9.45
C CYS A 171 12.13 -5.84 -9.94
N THR A 172 11.77 -6.90 -10.65
CA THR A 172 12.71 -7.91 -11.14
C THR A 172 12.95 -7.84 -12.63
N GLU A 173 11.98 -7.35 -13.39
CA GLU A 173 12.09 -7.23 -14.85
C GLU A 173 10.97 -6.36 -15.44
N TRP A 174 11.14 -5.99 -16.70
CA TRP A 174 10.08 -5.47 -17.57
C TRP A 174 9.90 -6.41 -18.75
N ARG A 175 8.67 -6.81 -19.04
CA ARG A 175 8.32 -7.70 -20.16
C ARG A 175 7.47 -6.96 -21.16
N MET A 176 7.73 -7.18 -22.45
CA MET A 176 6.89 -6.64 -23.51
C MET A 176 5.62 -7.49 -23.65
N VAL A 177 4.47 -6.89 -23.40
CA VAL A 177 3.15 -7.49 -23.52
C VAL A 177 2.33 -6.61 -24.46
N ASN A 178 1.92 -7.15 -25.61
CA ASN A 178 1.12 -6.44 -26.61
C ASN A 178 1.69 -5.05 -26.98
N GLY A 179 3.02 -4.95 -27.12
CA GLY A 179 3.72 -3.71 -27.48
C GLY A 179 3.91 -2.72 -26.32
N LYS A 180 3.56 -3.08 -25.08
CA LYS A 180 3.78 -2.26 -23.88
C LYS A 180 4.75 -2.94 -22.92
N ALA A 181 5.62 -2.16 -22.28
CA ALA A 181 6.49 -2.66 -21.22
C ALA A 181 5.69 -2.79 -19.92
N GLU A 182 5.47 -4.01 -19.48
CA GLU A 182 4.79 -4.35 -18.23
C GLU A 182 5.80 -4.78 -17.17
N PRO A 183 5.75 -4.23 -15.95
CA PRO A 183 6.70 -4.57 -14.91
C PRO A 183 6.31 -5.88 -14.23
N ARG A 184 7.34 -6.63 -13.84
CA ARG A 184 7.21 -7.77 -12.94
C ARG A 184 7.89 -7.49 -11.60
N TYR A 185 7.14 -7.59 -10.51
CA TYR A 185 7.65 -7.28 -9.16
C TYR A 185 7.02 -8.11 -8.06
N HIS A 186 7.78 -8.31 -7.00
CA HIS A 186 7.40 -9.08 -5.83
C HIS A 186 7.87 -8.38 -4.55
N LEU A 187 7.67 -9.01 -3.38
CA LEU A 187 8.02 -8.42 -2.09
C LEU A 187 9.35 -8.96 -1.58
N LYS A 188 10.21 -8.07 -1.11
CA LYS A 188 11.49 -8.38 -0.45
C LYS A 188 11.55 -7.79 0.95
N TYR A 189 12.54 -8.22 1.73
CA TYR A 189 12.77 -7.78 3.10
C TYR A 189 14.06 -6.95 3.22
N ALA A 190 14.00 -5.90 4.03
CA ALA A 190 15.14 -5.06 4.38
C ALA A 190 15.09 -4.63 5.86
N GLU A 191 16.26 -4.29 6.40
CA GLU A 191 16.40 -3.81 7.78
C GLU A 191 17.14 -2.48 7.84
N SER A 192 16.87 -1.70 8.88
CA SER A 192 17.56 -0.45 9.16
C SER A 192 17.65 -0.22 10.67
N ASP A 193 18.66 0.54 11.09
CA ASP A 193 18.78 0.97 12.50
C ASP A 193 18.16 2.36 12.72
N ASP A 194 17.92 3.11 11.65
CA ASP A 194 17.50 4.52 11.68
C ASP A 194 16.29 4.85 10.79
N GLY A 195 15.78 3.88 10.02
CA GLY A 195 14.70 4.06 9.05
C GLY A 195 15.12 4.79 7.77
N ILE A 196 16.38 5.19 7.65
CA ILE A 196 16.92 5.98 6.53
C ILE A 196 17.85 5.12 5.68
N HIS A 197 18.80 4.43 6.32
CA HIS A 197 19.78 3.58 5.66
C HIS A 197 19.33 2.12 5.72
N TRP A 198 18.93 1.59 4.58
CA TRP A 198 18.34 0.25 4.47
C TRP A 198 19.35 -0.78 3.96
N ARG A 199 19.58 -1.83 4.75
CA ARG A 199 20.32 -3.03 4.35
C ARG A 199 19.38 -3.99 3.64
N ARG A 200 19.68 -4.28 2.37
CA ARG A 200 18.92 -5.21 1.52
C ARG A 200 19.76 -6.46 1.29
N TYR A 201 19.26 -7.59 1.76
CA TYR A 201 19.97 -8.87 1.62
C TYR A 201 19.50 -9.69 0.42
N GLY A 202 18.66 -9.11 -0.45
CA GLY A 202 18.02 -9.82 -1.56
C GLY A 202 16.95 -10.84 -1.12
N GLN A 203 16.64 -10.91 0.17
CA GLN A 203 15.68 -11.86 0.72
C GLN A 203 14.28 -11.60 0.19
N VAL A 204 13.73 -12.59 -0.52
CA VAL A 204 12.35 -12.58 -0.99
C VAL A 204 11.42 -12.88 0.17
N ALA A 205 10.47 -11.99 0.42
CA ALA A 205 9.45 -12.20 1.44
C ALA A 205 8.25 -12.94 0.85
N ILE A 206 7.69 -12.42 -0.25
CA ILE A 206 6.62 -13.08 -1.01
C ILE A 206 7.06 -13.09 -2.46
N ASP A 207 7.19 -14.29 -3.02
CA ASP A 207 7.53 -14.49 -4.43
C ASP A 207 6.28 -14.66 -5.30
N PHE A 208 6.49 -14.68 -6.60
CA PHE A 208 5.47 -15.01 -7.59
C PHE A 208 4.91 -16.42 -7.34
N LYS A 209 3.61 -16.58 -7.49
CA LYS A 209 2.98 -17.90 -7.43
C LYS A 209 3.37 -18.76 -8.64
N ASP A 210 3.50 -18.13 -9.80
CA ASP A 210 3.80 -18.75 -11.09
C ASP A 210 4.32 -17.70 -12.09
N ASP A 211 4.55 -18.11 -13.33
CA ASP A 211 5.04 -17.25 -14.41
C ASP A 211 4.00 -16.29 -15.00
N GLU A 212 2.70 -16.52 -14.75
CA GLU A 212 1.63 -15.63 -15.17
C GLU A 212 1.48 -14.44 -14.22
N GLU A 213 1.91 -14.58 -12.96
CA GLU A 213 1.87 -13.50 -11.99
C GLU A 213 2.87 -12.39 -12.31
N GLY A 214 2.36 -11.17 -12.41
CA GLY A 214 3.16 -10.00 -12.75
C GLY A 214 3.47 -9.12 -11.56
N ALA A 215 2.66 -9.14 -10.52
CA ALA A 215 2.80 -8.13 -9.48
C ALA A 215 2.31 -8.67 -8.14
N VAL A 216 3.17 -8.56 -7.13
CA VAL A 216 2.87 -8.73 -5.71
C VAL A 216 3.34 -7.46 -4.99
N ALA A 217 2.43 -6.74 -4.34
CA ALA A 217 2.66 -5.38 -3.87
C ALA A 217 1.88 -5.05 -2.60
N ARG A 218 2.22 -3.91 -1.99
CA ARG A 218 1.54 -3.33 -0.83
C ARG A 218 1.35 -4.36 0.30
N ALA A 219 2.47 -4.81 0.85
CA ALA A 219 2.46 -5.55 2.10
C ALA A 219 1.76 -4.72 3.19
N SER A 220 1.00 -5.39 4.03
CA SER A 220 0.42 -4.87 5.26
C SER A 220 0.50 -5.95 6.33
N VAL A 221 1.37 -5.74 7.30
CA VAL A 221 1.75 -6.75 8.29
C VAL A 221 1.15 -6.42 9.64
N LEU A 222 0.59 -7.42 10.29
CA LEU A 222 0.23 -7.41 11.70
C LEU A 222 0.98 -8.51 12.43
N LYS A 223 1.38 -8.25 13.68
CA LYS A 223 1.94 -9.25 14.58
C LYS A 223 0.90 -9.64 15.64
N ARG A 224 0.69 -10.95 15.82
CA ARG A 224 -0.24 -11.54 16.80
C ARG A 224 0.48 -12.65 17.56
N GLY A 225 0.85 -12.37 18.80
CA GLY A 225 1.73 -13.26 19.56
C GLY A 225 3.04 -13.48 18.81
N ASN A 226 3.34 -14.73 18.47
CA ASN A 226 4.56 -15.13 17.77
C ASN A 226 4.40 -15.23 16.24
N THR A 227 3.23 -14.89 15.70
CA THR A 227 2.94 -15.00 14.27
C THR A 227 2.81 -13.62 13.64
N TYR A 228 3.53 -13.40 12.55
CA TYR A 228 3.28 -12.31 11.62
C TYR A 228 2.27 -12.76 10.57
N GLN A 229 1.35 -11.87 10.25
CA GLN A 229 0.29 -12.05 9.30
C GLN A 229 0.41 -10.92 8.27
N MET A 230 0.56 -11.26 6.99
CA MET A 230 0.69 -10.29 5.91
C MET A 230 -0.49 -10.41 4.97
N TRP A 231 -1.16 -9.28 4.74
CA TRP A 231 -2.00 -9.09 3.57
C TRP A 231 -1.22 -8.32 2.51
N PHE A 232 -1.42 -8.68 1.26
CA PHE A 232 -0.81 -8.01 0.11
C PHE A 232 -1.78 -8.05 -1.06
N CYS A 233 -1.50 -7.32 -2.13
CA CYS A 233 -2.25 -7.48 -3.38
C CYS A 233 -1.40 -8.09 -4.48
N TYR A 234 -2.02 -8.93 -5.31
CA TYR A 234 -1.37 -9.55 -6.45
C TYR A 234 -2.23 -9.54 -7.71
N ARG A 235 -1.61 -9.56 -8.90
CA ARG A 235 -2.30 -9.61 -10.21
C ARG A 235 -1.48 -10.37 -11.25
N LYS A 236 -2.14 -10.77 -12.34
CA LYS A 236 -1.44 -11.32 -13.52
C LYS A 236 -0.65 -10.24 -14.26
N LEU A 237 0.34 -10.69 -15.01
CA LEU A 237 1.18 -9.86 -15.87
C LEU A 237 0.39 -9.30 -17.07
N VAL A 238 -0.50 -10.11 -17.65
CA VAL A 238 -1.21 -9.80 -18.90
C VAL A 238 -2.68 -9.50 -18.62
N ASN A 239 -3.25 -8.51 -19.32
CA ASN A 239 -4.68 -8.15 -19.31
C ASN A 239 -5.28 -7.75 -17.95
N TYR A 240 -4.47 -7.47 -16.93
CA TYR A 240 -4.91 -7.14 -15.58
C TYR A 240 -5.77 -5.85 -15.45
N SER A 241 -5.88 -5.05 -16.51
CA SER A 241 -6.75 -3.86 -16.54
C SER A 241 -8.08 -4.09 -17.28
N SER A 242 -8.21 -5.19 -18.01
CA SER A 242 -9.37 -5.49 -18.88
C SER A 242 -10.03 -6.83 -18.61
N ASP A 243 -9.30 -7.77 -17.98
CA ASP A 243 -9.82 -9.05 -17.51
C ASP A 243 -9.93 -9.03 -15.97
N ARG A 244 -11.16 -9.22 -15.50
CA ARG A 244 -11.50 -9.31 -14.07
C ARG A 244 -10.66 -10.38 -13.37
N ASN A 245 -10.43 -11.53 -14.00
CA ASN A 245 -9.71 -12.66 -13.41
C ASN A 245 -8.19 -12.48 -13.40
N ALA A 246 -7.68 -11.53 -14.19
CA ALA A 246 -6.29 -11.12 -14.22
C ALA A 246 -5.97 -9.95 -13.27
N SER A 247 -7.01 -9.23 -12.82
CA SER A 247 -6.92 -8.00 -12.02
C SER A 247 -6.48 -8.25 -10.58
N TYR A 248 -6.14 -7.18 -9.85
CA TYR A 248 -5.71 -7.30 -8.47
C TYR A 248 -6.71 -8.04 -7.57
N ARG A 249 -6.16 -8.90 -6.72
CA ARG A 249 -6.79 -9.56 -5.58
C ARG A 249 -5.95 -9.32 -4.34
N ILE A 250 -6.55 -9.57 -3.18
CA ILE A 250 -5.86 -9.53 -1.90
C ILE A 250 -5.44 -10.98 -1.56
N GLY A 251 -4.16 -11.16 -1.28
CA GLY A 251 -3.55 -12.41 -0.83
C GLY A 251 -3.19 -12.35 0.66
N TYR A 252 -2.72 -13.47 1.18
CA TYR A 252 -2.38 -13.63 2.59
C TYR A 252 -1.15 -14.52 2.76
N ALA A 253 -0.36 -14.25 3.79
CA ALA A 253 0.77 -15.09 4.20
C ALA A 253 1.03 -15.02 5.71
N GLU A 254 1.68 -16.05 6.26
CA GLU A 254 2.13 -16.08 7.66
C GLU A 254 3.62 -16.32 7.77
N SER A 255 4.20 -15.83 8.87
CA SER A 255 5.60 -16.06 9.21
C SER A 255 5.77 -16.09 10.73
N THR A 256 6.76 -16.83 11.22
CA THR A 256 7.15 -16.84 12.64
C THR A 256 8.32 -15.92 12.95
N ASP A 257 9.11 -15.54 11.94
CA ASP A 257 10.30 -14.70 12.07
C ASP A 257 10.16 -13.33 11.36
N GLY A 258 9.13 -13.18 10.53
CA GLY A 258 8.87 -12.00 9.70
C GLY A 258 9.74 -11.94 8.44
N ILE A 259 10.55 -12.96 8.16
CA ILE A 259 11.53 -13.00 7.08
C ILE A 259 11.12 -14.07 6.06
N GLN A 260 10.86 -15.29 6.51
CA GLN A 260 10.39 -16.39 5.68
C GLN A 260 8.88 -16.52 5.81
N TRP A 261 8.17 -16.52 4.68
CA TRP A 261 6.71 -16.48 4.66
C TRP A 261 6.11 -17.69 3.96
N LEU A 262 5.03 -18.21 4.53
CA LEU A 262 4.16 -19.19 3.91
C LEU A 262 2.98 -18.46 3.26
N ARG A 263 2.99 -18.38 1.92
CA ARG A 263 1.90 -17.77 1.13
C ARG A 263 0.68 -18.69 1.07
N MET A 264 -0.49 -18.13 1.39
CA MET A 264 -1.76 -18.84 1.55
C MET A 264 -2.94 -17.98 1.07
N ASP A 265 -2.97 -17.63 -0.22
CA ASP A 265 -3.91 -16.65 -0.80
C ASP A 265 -5.39 -16.93 -0.47
N GLU A 266 -5.80 -18.20 -0.47
CA GLU A 266 -7.18 -18.62 -0.18
C GLU A 266 -7.65 -18.24 1.23
N MET A 267 -6.72 -17.96 2.15
CA MET A 267 -7.05 -17.51 3.50
C MET A 267 -7.48 -16.04 3.54
N ALA A 268 -7.07 -15.21 2.57
CA ALA A 268 -7.29 -13.76 2.59
C ALA A 268 -8.76 -13.38 2.81
N GLY A 269 -9.68 -14.17 2.22
CA GLY A 269 -11.08 -14.21 2.63
C GLY A 269 -11.95 -13.01 2.25
N ILE A 270 -11.40 -12.08 1.47
CA ILE A 270 -12.14 -10.95 0.94
C ILE A 270 -12.46 -11.19 -0.54
N ALA A 271 -13.71 -11.57 -0.81
CA ALA A 271 -14.18 -11.78 -2.17
C ALA A 271 -14.55 -10.47 -2.86
N LEU A 272 -14.40 -10.44 -4.18
CA LEU A 272 -14.98 -9.38 -5.01
C LEU A 272 -16.49 -9.28 -4.78
N SER A 273 -17.02 -8.07 -4.84
CA SER A 273 -18.47 -7.90 -4.95
C SER A 273 -18.97 -8.47 -6.28
N GLU A 274 -20.24 -8.87 -6.33
CA GLU A 274 -20.91 -9.25 -7.57
C GLU A 274 -20.98 -8.07 -8.54
N GLU A 275 -21.26 -6.89 -8.01
CA GLU A 275 -21.36 -5.63 -8.76
C GLU A 275 -20.82 -4.43 -7.95
N GLY A 276 -20.72 -3.27 -8.60
CA GLY A 276 -20.33 -2.02 -7.94
C GLY A 276 -18.82 -1.75 -7.88
N TRP A 277 -18.40 -1.07 -6.81
CA TRP A 277 -17.14 -0.32 -6.76
C TRP A 277 -15.88 -1.19 -6.64
N ASP A 278 -15.96 -2.38 -6.07
CA ASP A 278 -14.86 -3.36 -5.89
C ASP A 278 -15.18 -4.71 -6.55
N SER A 279 -16.03 -4.70 -7.58
CA SER A 279 -16.48 -5.91 -8.28
C SER A 279 -15.49 -6.45 -9.32
N PHE A 280 -14.55 -5.63 -9.77
CA PHE A 280 -13.56 -5.98 -10.79
C PHE A 280 -12.17 -6.19 -10.19
N MET A 281 -11.83 -5.37 -9.19
CA MET A 281 -10.50 -5.32 -8.59
C MET A 281 -10.59 -4.96 -7.10
N GLN A 282 -9.71 -5.58 -6.31
CA GLN A 282 -9.41 -5.19 -4.93
C GLN A 282 -7.90 -5.07 -4.79
N ALA A 283 -7.41 -3.87 -4.47
CA ALA A 283 -5.99 -3.56 -4.47
C ALA A 283 -5.59 -2.79 -3.20
N TYR A 284 -4.29 -2.78 -2.96
CA TYR A 284 -3.63 -1.89 -1.99
C TYR A 284 -4.19 -1.99 -0.57
N PRO A 285 -4.19 -3.18 0.05
CA PRO A 285 -4.71 -3.37 1.39
C PRO A 285 -3.85 -2.61 2.41
N ASP A 286 -4.50 -2.09 3.43
CA ASP A 286 -3.88 -1.59 4.65
C ASP A 286 -4.67 -2.09 5.86
N VAL A 287 -4.14 -3.13 6.50
CA VAL A 287 -4.74 -3.87 7.59
C VAL A 287 -4.19 -3.38 8.91
N PHE A 288 -5.09 -3.02 9.82
CA PHE A 288 -4.73 -2.40 11.09
C PHE A 288 -5.64 -2.88 12.22
N SER A 289 -5.15 -2.70 13.45
CA SER A 289 -5.89 -3.03 14.67
C SER A 289 -6.41 -1.74 15.30
N HIS A 290 -7.67 -1.73 15.71
CA HIS A 290 -8.27 -0.59 16.40
C HIS A 290 -9.41 -1.05 17.30
N LEU A 291 -9.42 -0.64 18.56
CA LEU A 291 -10.43 -1.03 19.57
C LEU A 291 -10.70 -2.55 19.60
N ASP A 292 -9.63 -3.36 19.68
CA ASP A 292 -9.67 -4.83 19.68
C ASP A 292 -10.32 -5.48 18.44
N GLN A 293 -10.52 -4.70 17.37
CA GLN A 293 -10.99 -5.18 16.09
C GLN A 293 -9.89 -5.06 15.04
N THR A 294 -9.98 -5.87 13.99
CA THR A 294 -9.10 -5.77 12.83
C THR A 294 -9.88 -5.22 11.64
N TYR A 295 -9.32 -4.23 10.97
CA TYR A 295 -9.91 -3.57 9.82
C TYR A 295 -8.95 -3.62 8.65
N MET A 296 -9.50 -3.49 7.44
CA MET A 296 -8.74 -3.34 6.21
C MET A 296 -9.29 -2.16 5.43
N LEU A 297 -8.45 -1.15 5.18
CA LEU A 297 -8.69 -0.22 4.08
C LEU A 297 -8.20 -0.85 2.78
N TYR A 298 -8.91 -0.63 1.69
CA TYR A 298 -8.49 -1.12 0.38
C TYR A 298 -9.12 -0.30 -0.74
N ASN A 299 -8.54 -0.41 -1.92
CA ASN A 299 -9.05 0.22 -3.13
C ASN A 299 -9.87 -0.74 -3.98
N GLY A 300 -10.89 -0.18 -4.64
CA GLY A 300 -11.70 -0.89 -5.61
C GLY A 300 -11.15 -0.78 -7.04
N ASN A 301 -12.08 -0.83 -7.99
CA ASN A 301 -11.84 -0.84 -9.43
C ASN A 301 -10.95 0.32 -9.94
N GLY A 302 -10.25 0.05 -11.04
CA GLY A 302 -9.41 1.04 -11.71
C GLY A 302 -8.24 1.51 -10.85
N PHE A 303 -7.66 0.63 -10.02
CA PHE A 303 -6.57 0.97 -9.11
C PHE A 303 -6.96 2.05 -8.08
N GLY A 304 -8.23 2.14 -7.69
CA GLY A 304 -8.74 3.19 -6.79
C GLY A 304 -9.49 4.33 -7.46
N GLN A 305 -9.88 4.20 -8.74
CA GLN A 305 -10.83 5.13 -9.39
C GLN A 305 -12.17 5.18 -8.68
N THR A 306 -12.60 4.05 -8.09
CA THR A 306 -13.90 3.96 -7.42
C THR A 306 -13.84 4.27 -5.92
N GLY A 307 -12.67 4.65 -5.40
CA GLY A 307 -12.48 5.11 -4.03
C GLY A 307 -11.74 4.16 -3.09
N ILE A 308 -11.77 4.53 -1.82
CA ILE A 308 -11.31 3.73 -0.67
C ILE A 308 -12.53 3.18 0.04
N GLY A 309 -12.53 1.88 0.32
CA GLY A 309 -13.49 1.27 1.23
C GLY A 309 -12.82 0.67 2.46
N ILE A 310 -13.68 0.22 3.38
CA ILE A 310 -13.25 -0.43 4.62
C ILE A 310 -13.99 -1.76 4.82
N ALA A 311 -13.28 -2.75 5.33
CA ALA A 311 -13.85 -4.01 5.80
C ALA A 311 -13.43 -4.26 7.25
N ARG A 312 -14.31 -4.88 8.03
CA ARG A 312 -14.02 -5.35 9.39
C ARG A 312 -13.87 -6.86 9.38
N LEU A 313 -12.82 -7.37 10.01
CA LEU A 313 -12.65 -8.81 10.20
C LEU A 313 -13.64 -9.31 11.26
N CYS A 314 -14.47 -10.29 10.91
CA CYS A 314 -15.45 -10.86 11.83
C CYS A 314 -14.90 -12.06 12.60
N HIS A 315 -14.44 -13.08 11.87
CA HIS A 315 -13.95 -14.33 12.43
C HIS A 315 -13.14 -15.12 11.38
N LEU A 316 -12.54 -16.23 11.82
CA LEU A 316 -11.98 -17.27 10.96
C LEU A 316 -13.04 -18.37 10.77
N SER A 317 -13.40 -18.68 9.52
CA SER A 317 -14.27 -19.82 9.21
C SER A 317 -13.42 -21.05 8.92
N ASN A 318 -13.93 -22.23 9.31
CA ASN A 318 -13.47 -23.50 8.78
C ASN A 318 -14.43 -23.87 7.65
N SER A 319 -13.95 -23.99 6.42
CA SER A 319 -14.75 -24.69 5.40
C SER A 319 -14.62 -26.19 5.63
N GLU A 320 -15.74 -26.85 5.96
CA GLU A 320 -15.89 -28.26 5.63
C GLU A 320 -16.04 -28.33 4.10
N CYS A 321 -15.20 -29.13 3.45
CA CYS A 321 -15.31 -29.34 2.02
C CYS A 321 -16.68 -30.01 1.77
N PRO A 322 -17.56 -29.45 0.91
CA PRO A 322 -18.81 -30.13 0.56
C PRO A 322 -18.57 -31.44 -0.18
#